data_AF-A0A842TTE1-F1
#
_entry.id   AF-A0A842TTE1-F1
#
_cell.length_a   1.000
_cell.length_b   1.000
_cell.length_c   1.000
_cell.angle_alpha   90.00
_cell.angle_beta   90.00
_cell.angle_gamma   90.00
#
_symmetry.space_group_name_H-M   'P 1'
#
loop_
_entity.id
_entity.type
_entity.pdbx_description
1 polymer ?
#
loop_
_entity_poly.entity_id
_entity_poly.type
_entity_poly.pdbx_seq_one_letter_code
_entity_poly.pdbx_strand_id
1 'polypeptide(L)'
;MKLTYILIAVLFAGIVFAQPQIPIQVYGDIDKSISDGSEITFEDEGVVLGSGEINDNKYGYDPVIFIEGYENGEIVEIKIEGVKVAEQTLEGSNNEIDIEVSDVEYNHINPPSRSSSSGGGGGSGGGRGSSTNVPECFHRWECNEWGDCIDGIETRICSDTGTCTPEPDRTEEKECSGIEDVTTIQENEIVQEDTTVDPGTERPASIEIVEEKSYFWAYVLFTVIVVAIVGGLGFAVYEKEKGSMAEPKIDVQRFNMLQRYIKTMSARGYNKEQIRQALLNAGWEQDTVDPMLMRWK
;
A
#
# COMPACT_ATOMS: atom_id res chain seq x y z
N MET A 1 -34.27 9.59 34.37
CA MET A 1 -32.89 10.06 34.10
C MET A 1 -31.96 8.99 33.53
N LYS A 2 -31.92 7.74 34.03
CA LYS A 2 -30.98 6.71 33.52
C LYS A 2 -31.19 6.27 32.06
N LEU A 3 -32.44 6.26 31.55
CA LEU A 3 -32.74 5.84 30.18
C LEU A 3 -32.23 6.83 29.11
N THR A 4 -32.20 8.13 29.44
CA THR A 4 -31.78 9.19 28.51
C THR A 4 -30.28 9.12 28.21
N TYR A 5 -29.46 8.76 29.19
CA TYR A 5 -28.00 8.61 29.00
C TYR A 5 -27.65 7.43 28.10
N ILE A 6 -28.42 6.33 28.16
CA ILE A 6 -28.18 5.16 27.30
C ILE A 6 -28.51 5.48 25.84
N LEU A 7 -29.59 6.21 25.59
CA LEU A 7 -29.98 6.65 24.24
C LEU A 7 -28.96 7.63 23.64
N ILE A 8 -28.40 8.53 24.46
CA ILE A 8 -27.31 9.44 24.05
C ILE A 8 -26.04 8.65 23.75
N ALA A 9 -25.64 7.69 24.59
CA ALA A 9 -24.45 6.87 24.35
C ALA A 9 -24.56 6.03 23.05
N VAL A 10 -25.74 5.50 22.74
CA VAL A 10 -25.99 4.76 21.48
C VAL A 10 -25.98 5.68 20.26
N LEU A 11 -26.46 6.92 20.39
CA LEU A 11 -26.39 7.93 19.31
C LEU A 11 -24.96 8.39 19.03
N PHE A 12 -24.08 8.44 20.03
CA PHE A 12 -22.67 8.79 19.85
C PHE A 12 -21.80 7.61 19.42
N ALA A 13 -22.18 6.36 19.72
CA ALA A 13 -21.45 5.16 19.27
C ALA A 13 -21.52 4.94 17.74
N GLY A 14 -22.47 5.56 17.03
CA GLY A 14 -22.64 5.43 15.59
C GLY A 14 -21.78 6.36 14.72
N ILE A 15 -21.05 7.32 15.32
CA ILE A 15 -20.18 8.23 14.58
C ILE A 15 -18.78 7.63 14.56
N VAL A 16 -18.59 6.61 13.73
CA VAL A 16 -17.25 6.19 13.30
C VAL A 16 -16.72 7.32 12.44
N PHE A 17 -15.96 8.23 13.05
CA PHE A 17 -15.20 9.22 12.30
C PHE A 17 -14.20 8.42 11.45
N ALA A 18 -14.40 8.41 10.13
CA ALA A 18 -13.35 8.05 9.21
C ALA A 18 -12.19 9.01 9.49
N GLN A 19 -11.17 8.53 10.22
CA GLN A 19 -9.97 9.31 10.43
C GLN A 19 -9.36 9.53 9.03
N PRO A 20 -9.09 10.78 8.62
CA PRO A 20 -8.41 11.01 7.36
C PRO A 20 -7.08 10.24 7.39
N GLN A 21 -6.80 9.50 6.32
CA GLN A 21 -5.52 8.80 6.19
C GLN A 21 -4.40 9.83 6.20
N ILE A 22 -3.37 9.56 7.00
CA ILE A 22 -2.20 10.44 7.08
C ILE A 22 -1.35 10.16 5.84
N PRO A 23 -0.96 11.19 5.06
CA PRO A 23 -0.06 11.00 3.93
C PRO A 23 1.25 10.36 4.41
N ILE A 24 1.76 9.41 3.63
CA ILE A 24 3.08 8.83 3.89
C ILE A 24 4.13 9.54 3.05
N GLN A 25 5.32 9.68 3.62
CA GLN A 25 6.50 10.08 2.87
C GLN A 25 7.15 8.85 2.26
N VAL A 26 7.51 8.93 0.98
CA VAL A 26 8.33 7.91 0.28
C VAL A 26 9.62 8.53 -0.22
N TYR A 27 10.70 7.76 -0.16
CA TYR A 27 12.03 8.12 -0.63
C TYR A 27 12.85 6.86 -0.89
N GLY A 28 13.98 6.99 -1.59
CA GLY A 28 14.89 5.87 -1.81
C GLY A 28 15.91 6.14 -2.89
N ASP A 29 16.74 5.13 -3.14
CA ASP A 29 17.80 5.15 -4.15
C ASP A 29 17.44 4.29 -5.37
N ILE A 30 18.06 4.60 -6.52
CA ILE A 30 17.88 3.88 -7.78
C ILE A 30 19.22 3.27 -8.20
N ASP A 31 19.24 1.97 -8.47
CA ASP A 31 20.45 1.22 -8.80
C ASP A 31 21.15 1.71 -10.09
N LYS A 32 20.38 2.24 -11.05
CA LYS A 32 20.86 2.71 -12.35
C LYS A 32 20.87 4.22 -12.47
N SER A 33 21.84 4.72 -13.23
CA SER A 33 22.00 6.14 -13.52
C SER A 33 20.89 6.66 -14.43
N ILE A 34 19.87 7.27 -13.84
CA ILE A 34 18.78 7.94 -14.54
C ILE A 34 19.13 9.43 -14.68
N SER A 35 18.64 10.07 -15.75
CA SER A 35 18.91 11.48 -15.98
C SER A 35 18.28 12.33 -14.88
N ASP A 36 19.03 13.29 -14.33
CA ASP A 36 18.48 14.23 -13.34
C ASP A 36 17.25 14.97 -13.89
N GLY A 37 16.28 15.20 -13.01
CA GLY A 37 14.99 15.80 -13.34
C GLY A 37 13.99 14.83 -13.99
N SER A 38 14.31 13.53 -14.09
CA SER A 38 13.34 12.54 -14.59
C SER A 38 12.15 12.41 -13.63
N GLU A 39 10.95 12.30 -14.16
CA GLU A 39 9.72 12.20 -13.38
C GLU A 39 9.55 10.79 -12.80
N ILE A 40 9.30 10.70 -11.48
CA ILE A 40 8.88 9.47 -10.79
C ILE A 40 7.45 9.62 -10.28
N THR A 41 6.61 8.62 -10.54
CA THR A 41 5.19 8.61 -10.14
C THR A 41 4.81 7.32 -9.44
N PHE A 42 4.00 7.45 -8.41
CA PHE A 42 3.39 6.37 -7.65
C PHE A 42 1.92 6.27 -8.07
N GLU A 43 1.52 5.15 -8.67
CA GLU A 43 0.17 4.96 -9.20
C GLU A 43 -0.53 3.74 -8.60
N ASP A 44 -1.81 3.89 -8.27
CA ASP A 44 -2.71 2.76 -8.03
C ASP A 44 -3.81 2.74 -9.11
N GLU A 45 -3.99 1.61 -9.78
CA GLU A 45 -4.92 1.43 -10.90
C GLU A 45 -4.89 2.55 -11.98
N GLY A 46 -3.70 3.15 -12.20
CA GLY A 46 -3.49 4.25 -13.15
C GLY A 46 -3.82 5.64 -12.59
N VAL A 47 -3.79 5.79 -11.27
CA VAL A 47 -4.17 7.00 -10.55
C VAL A 47 -2.95 7.45 -9.78
N VAL A 48 -2.43 8.62 -10.15
CA VAL A 48 -1.23 9.17 -9.50
C VAL A 48 -1.58 9.53 -8.06
N LEU A 49 -0.98 8.80 -7.12
CA LEU A 49 -1.08 9.01 -5.68
C LEU A 49 0.00 9.98 -5.16
N GLY A 50 1.13 10.07 -5.88
CA GLY A 50 2.25 10.97 -5.60
C GLY A 50 3.22 11.03 -6.77
N SER A 51 3.97 12.13 -6.88
CA SER A 51 4.97 12.33 -7.94
C SER A 51 6.14 13.19 -7.45
N GLY A 52 7.31 13.02 -8.05
CA GLY A 52 8.49 13.84 -7.80
C GLY A 52 9.51 13.75 -8.92
N GLU A 53 10.70 14.25 -8.65
CA GLU A 53 11.83 14.23 -9.59
C GLU A 53 13.00 13.43 -9.00
N ILE A 54 13.73 12.76 -9.88
CA ILE A 54 14.94 12.02 -9.53
C ILE A 54 16.14 12.97 -9.66
N ASN A 55 17.00 13.00 -8.63
CA ASN A 55 18.24 13.76 -8.63
C ASN A 55 19.36 12.90 -8.03
N ASP A 56 20.49 12.78 -8.73
CA ASP A 56 21.63 11.97 -8.31
C ASP A 56 21.24 10.51 -7.99
N ASN A 57 20.31 9.94 -8.78
CA ASN A 57 19.69 8.61 -8.58
C ASN A 57 18.96 8.44 -7.25
N LYS A 58 18.54 9.54 -6.63
CA LYS A 58 17.73 9.54 -5.41
C LYS A 58 16.40 10.22 -5.66
N TYR A 59 15.39 9.87 -4.90
CA TYR A 59 14.09 10.53 -4.94
C TYR A 59 13.48 10.67 -3.55
N GLY A 60 12.55 11.62 -3.38
CA GLY A 60 11.80 11.79 -2.13
C GLY A 60 12.59 12.36 -0.94
N TYR A 61 13.89 12.64 -1.11
CA TYR A 61 14.70 13.37 -0.12
C TYR A 61 14.52 14.88 -0.23
N ASP A 62 14.61 15.45 -1.45
CA ASP A 62 14.37 16.87 -1.74
C ASP A 62 13.98 17.05 -3.23
N PRO A 63 12.72 17.40 -3.57
CA PRO A 63 11.59 17.59 -2.66
C PRO A 63 11.06 16.27 -2.09
N VAL A 64 10.42 16.35 -0.93
CA VAL A 64 9.74 15.22 -0.29
C VAL A 64 8.51 14.81 -1.10
N ILE A 65 8.36 13.51 -1.35
CA ILE A 65 7.19 12.95 -2.03
C ILE A 65 6.23 12.39 -0.99
N PHE A 66 4.97 12.85 -1.04
CA PHE A 66 3.88 12.32 -0.23
C PHE A 66 2.91 11.52 -1.09
N ILE A 67 2.51 10.35 -0.60
CA ILE A 67 1.46 9.53 -1.21
C ILE A 67 0.18 9.73 -0.39
N GLU A 68 -0.89 10.16 -1.08
CA GLU A 68 -2.22 10.36 -0.51
C GLU A 68 -3.21 9.32 -1.03
N GLY A 69 -4.17 8.93 -0.18
CA GLY A 69 -5.32 8.12 -0.59
C GLY A 69 -5.04 6.63 -0.81
N TYR A 70 -3.97 6.08 -0.22
CA TYR A 70 -3.65 4.65 -0.27
C TYR A 70 -4.28 3.90 0.92
N GLU A 71 -4.68 2.64 0.71
CA GLU A 71 -5.07 1.74 1.79
C GLU A 71 -3.86 0.92 2.28
N ASN A 72 -3.75 0.69 3.60
CA ASN A 72 -2.63 -0.07 4.16
C ASN A 72 -2.64 -1.50 3.60
N GLY A 73 -1.53 -1.92 2.98
CA GLY A 73 -1.43 -3.20 2.26
C GLY A 73 -1.80 -3.14 0.77
N GLU A 74 -2.05 -1.95 0.22
CA GLU A 74 -2.26 -1.74 -1.21
C GLU A 74 -0.94 -1.78 -1.99
N ILE A 75 -0.99 -2.33 -3.20
CA ILE A 75 0.15 -2.41 -4.11
C ILE A 75 0.16 -1.17 -4.99
N VAL A 76 1.26 -0.43 -4.96
CA VAL A 76 1.46 0.77 -5.78
C VAL A 76 2.45 0.47 -6.89
N GLU A 77 2.08 0.83 -8.13
CA GLU A 77 2.96 0.81 -9.29
C GLU A 77 3.89 2.04 -9.25
N ILE A 78 5.19 1.81 -9.32
CA ILE A 78 6.19 2.88 -9.41
C ILE A 78 6.60 3.00 -10.86
N LYS A 79 6.52 4.22 -11.41
CA LYS A 79 6.89 4.52 -12.79
C LYS A 79 7.92 5.63 -12.85
N ILE A 80 8.85 5.51 -13.79
CA ILE A 80 9.83 6.53 -14.13
C ILE A 80 9.65 6.88 -15.60
N GLU A 81 9.43 8.16 -15.91
CA GLU A 81 9.09 8.61 -17.28
C GLU A 81 7.91 7.82 -17.90
N GLY A 82 6.94 7.44 -17.06
CA GLY A 82 5.77 6.63 -17.44
C GLY A 82 6.05 5.13 -17.68
N VAL A 83 7.29 4.68 -17.52
CA VAL A 83 7.66 3.25 -17.59
C VAL A 83 7.55 2.64 -16.21
N LYS A 84 6.74 1.59 -16.05
CA LYS A 84 6.65 0.82 -14.80
C LYS A 84 7.98 0.14 -14.52
N VAL A 85 8.56 0.44 -13.35
CA VAL A 85 9.86 -0.10 -12.90
C VAL A 85 9.73 -0.99 -11.67
N ALA A 86 8.69 -0.81 -10.85
CA ALA A 86 8.48 -1.63 -9.66
C ALA A 86 6.99 -1.68 -9.25
N GLU A 87 6.67 -2.65 -8.39
CA GLU A 87 5.42 -2.72 -7.63
C GLU A 87 5.79 -2.89 -6.16
N GLN A 88 5.19 -2.09 -5.29
CA GLN A 88 5.49 -2.15 -3.85
C GLN A 88 4.22 -2.12 -3.02
N THR A 89 4.13 -3.00 -2.04
CA THR A 89 3.08 -2.93 -1.00
C THR A 89 3.48 -1.88 0.03
N LEU A 90 2.61 -0.90 0.25
CA LEU A 90 2.85 0.15 1.26
C LEU A 90 2.32 -0.31 2.62
N GLU A 91 3.23 -0.47 3.59
CA GLU A 91 2.90 -0.84 4.97
C GLU A 91 3.48 0.17 5.97
N GLY A 92 2.62 0.92 6.66
CA GLY A 92 3.04 1.74 7.81
C GLY A 92 3.66 3.12 7.49
N SER A 93 4.55 3.59 8.38
CA SER A 93 4.97 5.00 8.47
C SER A 93 6.37 5.32 7.91
N ASN A 94 7.18 4.31 7.55
CA ASN A 94 8.55 4.51 7.05
C ASN A 94 8.74 3.68 5.78
N ASN A 95 8.71 4.31 4.61
CA ASN A 95 8.80 3.61 3.33
C ASN A 95 9.98 4.17 2.53
N GLU A 96 11.18 3.81 2.98
CA GLU A 96 12.36 3.80 2.11
C GLU A 96 12.14 2.68 1.09
N ILE A 97 12.14 3.02 -0.20
CA ILE A 97 11.85 2.10 -1.31
C ILE A 97 13.01 2.20 -2.30
N ASP A 98 13.95 1.27 -2.25
CA ASP A 98 15.01 1.22 -3.25
C ASP A 98 14.50 0.55 -4.53
N ILE A 99 14.80 1.16 -5.68
CA ILE A 99 14.28 0.73 -6.98
C ILE A 99 15.42 0.08 -7.77
N GLU A 100 15.25 -1.20 -8.07
CA GLU A 100 16.08 -1.93 -9.02
C GLU A 100 15.45 -1.85 -10.42
N VAL A 101 16.13 -1.19 -11.36
CA VAL A 101 15.63 -0.97 -12.72
C VAL A 101 16.24 -2.01 -13.65
N SER A 102 15.42 -2.84 -14.31
CA SER A 102 15.93 -3.81 -15.27
C SER A 102 16.58 -3.13 -16.50
N ASP A 103 17.48 -3.82 -17.21
CA ASP A 103 18.08 -3.26 -18.43
C ASP A 103 17.04 -2.92 -19.50
N VAL A 104 15.95 -3.68 -19.55
CA VAL A 104 14.87 -3.46 -20.50
C VAL A 104 14.14 -2.16 -20.18
N GLU A 105 13.81 -1.92 -18.91
CA GLU A 105 13.19 -0.68 -18.45
C GLU A 105 14.14 0.51 -18.62
N TYR A 106 15.42 0.33 -18.28
CA TYR A 106 16.44 1.36 -18.45
C TYR A 106 16.56 1.84 -19.90
N ASN A 107 16.58 0.91 -20.85
CA ASN A 107 16.64 1.23 -22.28
C ASN A 107 15.35 1.90 -22.80
N HIS A 108 14.20 1.69 -22.14
CA HIS A 108 12.97 2.40 -22.45
C HIS A 108 12.96 3.83 -21.88
N ILE A 109 13.50 4.02 -20.66
CA ILE A 109 13.62 5.33 -20.01
C ILE A 109 14.64 6.20 -20.72
N ASN A 110 15.81 5.62 -21.06
CA ASN A 110 16.91 6.30 -21.74
C ASN A 110 17.12 5.70 -23.14
N PRO A 111 16.22 5.95 -24.10
CA PRO A 111 16.40 5.42 -25.45
C PRO A 111 17.73 5.94 -26.00
N PRO A 112 18.57 5.08 -26.61
CA PRO A 112 19.85 5.49 -27.14
C PRO A 112 19.57 6.64 -28.10
N SER A 113 20.13 7.81 -27.77
CA SER A 113 19.90 9.04 -28.50
C SER A 113 20.20 8.73 -29.96
N ARG A 114 19.13 8.63 -30.77
CA ARG A 114 19.24 8.37 -32.19
C ARG A 114 19.95 9.58 -32.73
N SER A 115 21.28 9.45 -32.86
CA SER A 115 22.12 10.44 -33.50
C SER A 115 21.38 10.84 -34.75
N SER A 116 20.85 12.06 -34.73
CA SER A 116 20.19 12.67 -35.85
C SER A 116 21.29 12.84 -36.88
N SER A 117 21.47 11.78 -37.68
CA SER A 117 22.33 11.69 -38.83
C SER A 117 21.83 12.74 -39.81
N SER A 118 22.29 13.96 -39.59
CA SER A 118 22.25 15.05 -40.55
C SER A 118 23.02 14.54 -41.77
N GLY A 119 22.28 14.22 -42.82
CA GLY A 119 22.81 13.72 -44.07
C GLY A 119 23.85 14.68 -44.63
N GLY A 120 25.11 14.28 -44.60
CA GLY A 120 26.22 14.86 -45.35
C GLY A 120 26.87 13.75 -46.16
N GLY A 121 26.64 13.77 -47.47
CA GLY A 121 27.01 12.68 -48.37
C GLY A 121 28.50 12.60 -48.72
N GLY A 122 28.83 11.47 -49.35
CA GLY A 122 29.92 11.36 -50.33
C GLY A 122 31.19 10.67 -49.84
N GLY A 123 31.59 9.60 -50.54
CA GLY A 123 33.01 9.21 -50.61
C GLY A 123 33.29 7.72 -50.55
N SER A 124 33.38 7.08 -51.72
CA SER A 124 33.91 5.73 -51.95
C SER A 124 35.36 5.56 -51.47
N GLY A 125 35.71 4.38 -50.96
CA GLY A 125 37.12 3.96 -50.87
C GLY A 125 37.31 2.68 -50.06
N GLY A 126 37.50 1.56 -50.76
CA GLY A 126 37.72 0.23 -50.17
C GLY A 126 39.06 0.07 -49.44
N GLY A 127 39.14 -0.93 -48.56
CA GLY A 127 40.39 -1.24 -47.87
C GLY A 127 40.31 -2.46 -46.95
N ARG A 128 40.56 -3.63 -47.55
CA ARG A 128 41.30 -4.82 -47.06
C ARG A 128 41.25 -5.19 -45.57
N GLY A 129 40.91 -6.47 -45.35
CA GLY A 129 40.85 -7.12 -44.06
C GLY A 129 42.16 -7.10 -43.29
N SER A 130 42.05 -6.70 -42.03
CA SER A 130 43.02 -6.96 -40.98
C SER A 130 42.33 -7.91 -40.02
N SER A 131 42.79 -9.16 -40.00
CA SER A 131 42.43 -10.15 -38.98
C SER A 131 43.03 -9.69 -37.65
N THR A 132 42.41 -8.70 -37.03
CA THR A 132 42.71 -8.30 -35.67
C THR A 132 42.21 -9.42 -34.77
N ASN A 133 43.14 -10.11 -34.10
CA ASN A 133 42.84 -10.86 -32.89
C ASN A 133 42.18 -9.87 -31.92
N VAL A 134 40.86 -9.82 -31.93
CA VAL A 134 40.08 -9.12 -30.91
C VAL A 134 40.43 -9.84 -29.62
N PRO A 135 41.10 -9.18 -28.66
CA PRO A 135 41.42 -9.80 -27.39
C PRO A 135 40.11 -10.29 -26.79
N GLU A 136 40.04 -11.58 -26.53
CA GLU A 136 38.87 -12.23 -25.96
C GLU A 136 38.55 -11.54 -24.63
N CYS A 137 37.33 -11.03 -24.57
CA CYS A 137 36.80 -10.32 -23.42
C CYS A 137 36.57 -11.34 -22.29
N PHE A 138 37.02 -11.06 -21.07
CA PHE A 138 36.69 -11.88 -19.92
C PHE A 138 36.33 -11.01 -18.72
N HIS A 139 35.27 -11.41 -18.01
CA HIS A 139 34.90 -10.86 -16.71
C HIS A 139 35.82 -11.43 -15.62
N ARG A 140 36.16 -10.61 -14.63
CA ARG A 140 36.96 -11.01 -13.47
C ARG A 140 36.32 -10.39 -12.22
N TRP A 141 35.67 -11.21 -11.41
CA TRP A 141 35.01 -10.73 -10.21
C TRP A 141 35.99 -10.67 -9.03
N GLU A 142 36.09 -9.50 -8.40
CA GLU A 142 36.74 -9.31 -7.10
C GLU A 142 35.68 -8.99 -6.06
N CYS A 143 35.57 -9.83 -5.03
CA CYS A 143 34.58 -9.68 -3.97
C CYS A 143 35.21 -9.21 -2.68
N ASN A 144 34.47 -8.41 -1.93
CA ASN A 144 34.84 -8.03 -0.57
C ASN A 144 34.81 -9.22 0.39
N GLU A 145 35.29 -9.01 1.62
CA GLU A 145 35.08 -9.95 2.72
C GLU A 145 33.59 -10.15 2.98
N TRP A 146 33.21 -11.34 3.44
CA TRP A 146 31.84 -11.63 3.85
C TRP A 146 31.43 -10.70 5.01
N GLY A 147 30.21 -10.16 4.94
CA GLY A 147 29.64 -9.32 5.99
C GLY A 147 29.25 -10.12 7.24
N ASP A 148 28.64 -9.44 8.21
CA ASP A 148 28.12 -10.08 9.42
C ASP A 148 27.03 -11.10 9.06
N CYS A 149 26.94 -12.16 9.87
CA CYS A 149 25.89 -13.16 9.74
C CYS A 149 24.58 -12.64 10.32
N ILE A 150 23.59 -12.37 9.47
CA ILE A 150 22.26 -11.93 9.87
C ILE A 150 21.28 -13.01 9.42
N ASP A 151 20.48 -13.52 10.35
CA ASP A 151 19.50 -14.59 10.09
C ASP A 151 20.09 -15.85 9.43
N GLY A 152 21.36 -16.16 9.73
CA GLY A 152 22.05 -17.33 9.19
C GLY A 152 22.61 -17.15 7.79
N ILE A 153 22.56 -15.94 7.23
CA ILE A 153 23.08 -15.60 5.90
C ILE A 153 24.14 -14.50 6.04
N GLU A 154 25.29 -14.71 5.40
CA GLU A 154 26.33 -13.70 5.18
C GLU A 154 26.25 -13.23 3.72
N THR A 155 26.40 -11.93 3.49
CA THR A 155 26.37 -11.32 2.15
C THR A 155 27.70 -10.64 1.81
N ARG A 156 28.05 -10.58 0.53
CA ARG A 156 29.19 -9.78 0.04
C ARG A 156 28.92 -9.19 -1.33
N ILE A 157 29.60 -8.09 -1.63
CA ILE A 157 29.52 -7.41 -2.93
C ILE A 157 30.73 -7.80 -3.77
N CYS A 158 30.49 -8.13 -5.04
CA CYS A 158 31.50 -8.46 -6.04
C CYS A 158 31.47 -7.44 -7.18
N SER A 159 32.64 -6.90 -7.52
CA SER A 159 32.83 -5.95 -8.62
C SER A 159 33.60 -6.59 -9.78
N ASP A 160 33.21 -6.28 -11.02
CA ASP A 160 33.91 -6.76 -12.21
C ASP A 160 35.15 -5.92 -12.52
N THR A 161 36.32 -6.54 -12.41
CA THR A 161 37.65 -6.01 -12.77
C THR A 161 38.16 -6.57 -14.10
N GLY A 162 37.26 -7.17 -14.89
CA GLY A 162 37.54 -7.75 -16.19
C GLY A 162 37.98 -6.74 -17.26
N THR A 163 38.32 -7.26 -18.44
CA THR A 163 38.63 -6.43 -19.62
C THR A 163 37.39 -6.06 -20.43
N CYS A 164 36.23 -6.58 -20.01
CA CYS A 164 34.94 -6.32 -20.61
C CYS A 164 34.36 -4.98 -20.21
N THR A 165 33.26 -4.60 -20.88
CA THR A 165 32.40 -3.54 -20.38
C THR A 165 32.00 -3.90 -18.94
N PRO A 166 32.26 -3.01 -17.95
CA PRO A 166 31.96 -3.30 -16.56
C PRO A 166 30.50 -3.66 -16.38
N GLU A 167 30.23 -4.83 -15.81
CA GLU A 167 28.90 -5.20 -15.33
C GLU A 167 28.64 -4.56 -13.96
N PRO A 168 27.36 -4.32 -13.60
CA PRO A 168 27.01 -3.82 -12.28
C PRO A 168 27.51 -4.77 -11.19
N ASP A 169 27.80 -4.20 -10.03
CA ASP A 169 28.17 -4.97 -8.84
C ASP A 169 27.07 -5.98 -8.52
N ARG A 170 27.46 -7.18 -8.10
CA ARG A 170 26.52 -8.24 -7.73
C ARG A 170 26.68 -8.65 -6.28
N THR A 171 25.57 -9.00 -5.64
CA THR A 171 25.55 -9.52 -4.28
C THR A 171 25.58 -11.05 -4.31
N GLU A 172 26.49 -11.65 -3.55
CA GLU A 172 26.52 -13.09 -3.30
C GLU A 172 26.11 -13.37 -1.85
N GLU A 173 25.38 -14.46 -1.65
CA GLU A 173 24.89 -14.90 -0.34
C GLU A 173 25.45 -16.28 -0.02
N LYS A 174 25.71 -16.54 1.26
CA LYS A 174 26.15 -17.85 1.74
C LYS A 174 25.59 -18.11 3.14
N GLU A 175 25.26 -19.37 3.41
CA GLU A 175 24.87 -19.80 4.76
C GLU A 175 26.08 -19.73 5.71
N CYS A 176 25.85 -19.17 6.90
CA CYS A 176 26.89 -19.02 7.90
C CYS A 176 27.39 -20.39 8.37
N SER A 177 28.70 -20.61 8.22
CA SER A 177 29.34 -21.85 8.65
C SER A 177 29.59 -21.82 10.16
N GLY A 178 28.58 -22.13 10.98
CA GLY A 178 28.83 -22.37 12.41
C GLY A 178 27.78 -21.97 13.44
N ILE A 179 26.50 -21.77 13.09
CA ILE A 179 25.47 -21.65 14.13
C ILE A 179 25.17 -23.06 14.65
N GLU A 180 25.98 -23.55 15.59
CA GLU A 180 25.56 -24.64 16.46
C GLU A 180 24.34 -24.13 17.23
N ASP A 181 23.18 -24.72 16.92
CA ASP A 181 21.86 -24.52 17.53
C ASP A 181 21.95 -24.04 18.98
N VAL A 182 21.91 -22.70 19.19
CA VAL A 182 21.76 -22.14 20.53
C VAL A 182 20.31 -22.41 20.94
N THR A 183 20.15 -23.56 21.56
CA THR A 183 18.87 -24.13 21.95
C THR A 183 18.21 -23.22 22.97
N THR A 184 17.16 -22.51 22.53
CA THR A 184 15.94 -22.18 23.27
C THR A 184 16.10 -22.14 24.80
N ILE A 185 16.43 -20.98 25.37
CA ILE A 185 16.19 -20.73 26.80
C ILE A 185 14.74 -20.23 26.93
N GLN A 186 13.85 -21.14 27.35
CA GLN A 186 12.59 -20.77 27.98
C GLN A 186 12.86 -20.28 29.40
N GLU A 187 12.46 -19.05 29.74
CA GLU A 187 12.06 -18.64 31.10
C GLU A 187 11.44 -17.23 30.97
N ASN A 188 10.13 -17.05 30.88
CA ASN A 188 9.10 -17.20 31.91
C ASN A 188 9.40 -16.40 33.19
N GLU A 189 9.13 -15.09 33.16
CA GLU A 189 8.87 -14.33 34.39
C GLU A 189 7.71 -13.34 34.19
N ILE A 190 6.54 -13.76 34.69
CA ILE A 190 5.35 -12.94 34.87
C ILE A 190 5.54 -12.16 36.17
N VAL A 191 5.72 -10.85 36.08
CA VAL A 191 5.70 -9.95 37.24
C VAL A 191 4.25 -9.61 37.56
N GLN A 192 3.70 -10.27 38.59
CA GLN A 192 2.51 -9.83 39.30
C GLN A 192 2.91 -8.83 40.39
N GLU A 193 2.35 -7.63 40.33
CA GLU A 193 2.48 -6.61 41.36
C GLU A 193 1.37 -6.79 42.41
N ASP A 194 1.81 -6.94 43.65
CA ASP A 194 1.08 -7.30 44.85
C ASP A 194 0.75 -6.05 45.70
N THR A 195 -0.44 -6.10 46.33
CA THR A 195 -0.98 -5.34 47.49
C THR A 195 -0.85 -3.80 47.54
N THR A 196 -1.92 -3.09 47.94
CA THR A 196 -2.16 -2.90 49.38
C THR A 196 -3.61 -2.56 49.71
N VAL A 197 -4.07 -3.23 50.77
CA VAL A 197 -5.34 -3.08 51.49
C VAL A 197 -5.21 -1.92 52.49
N ASP A 198 -6.19 -1.02 52.51
CA ASP A 198 -6.41 -0.06 53.60
C ASP A 198 -7.65 -0.49 54.42
N PRO A 199 -7.53 -0.77 55.74
CA PRO A 199 -8.64 -1.10 56.60
C PRO A 199 -9.07 0.14 57.39
N GLY A 200 -10.13 0.80 56.95
CA GLY A 200 -10.70 1.88 57.74
C GLY A 200 -12.08 2.29 57.29
N THR A 201 -13.00 2.31 58.25
CA THR A 201 -14.08 3.30 58.37
C THR A 201 -15.50 2.77 58.25
N GLU A 202 -16.07 2.61 59.45
CA GLU A 202 -17.44 2.91 59.88
C GLU A 202 -18.60 2.01 59.45
N ARG A 203 -19.13 1.32 60.47
CA ARG A 203 -20.48 0.75 60.56
C ARG A 203 -21.54 1.82 60.24
N PRO A 204 -22.42 1.58 59.26
CA PRO A 204 -23.76 2.16 59.25
C PRO A 204 -24.79 1.17 59.80
N ALA A 205 -25.85 1.77 60.33
CA ALA A 205 -26.98 1.15 61.00
C ALA A 205 -27.66 0.03 60.19
N SER A 206 -28.23 -0.91 60.92
CA SER A 206 -29.08 -1.99 60.41
C SER A 206 -30.23 -1.43 59.57
N ILE A 207 -30.13 -1.62 58.26
CA ILE A 207 -31.20 -1.35 57.30
C ILE A 207 -32.17 -2.53 57.35
N GLU A 208 -33.43 -2.26 57.69
CA GLU A 208 -34.53 -3.20 57.48
C GLU A 208 -34.69 -3.45 55.98
N ILE A 209 -34.33 -4.65 55.53
CA ILE A 209 -34.46 -5.07 54.14
C ILE A 209 -35.95 -5.33 53.88
N VAL A 210 -36.64 -4.34 53.32
CA VAL A 210 -37.97 -4.55 52.76
C VAL A 210 -37.80 -5.43 51.53
N GLU A 211 -38.27 -6.68 51.64
CA GLU A 211 -38.29 -7.67 50.57
C GLU A 211 -39.32 -7.24 49.50
N GLU A 212 -38.95 -6.26 48.67
CA GLU A 212 -39.70 -5.99 47.46
C GLU A 212 -39.48 -7.14 46.51
N LYS A 213 -40.56 -7.88 46.21
CA LYS A 213 -40.59 -8.91 45.17
C LYS A 213 -40.03 -8.30 43.88
N SER A 214 -38.80 -8.69 43.60
CA SER A 214 -37.98 -8.13 42.54
C SER A 214 -38.53 -8.58 41.19
N TYR A 215 -39.49 -7.81 40.67
CA TYR A 215 -39.95 -7.89 39.28
C TYR A 215 -38.83 -7.55 38.27
N PHE A 216 -37.63 -7.21 38.75
CA PHE A 216 -36.46 -6.95 37.94
C PHE A 216 -36.18 -8.08 36.95
N TRP A 217 -36.19 -9.34 37.40
CA TRP A 217 -35.96 -10.48 36.52
C TRP A 217 -37.07 -10.65 35.47
N ALA A 218 -38.32 -10.33 35.81
CA ALA A 218 -39.42 -10.33 34.85
C ALA A 218 -39.26 -9.24 33.78
N TYR A 219 -38.78 -8.05 34.16
CA TYR A 219 -38.47 -6.97 33.22
C TYR A 219 -37.29 -7.32 32.30
N VAL A 220 -36.22 -7.90 32.82
CA VAL A 220 -35.07 -8.34 32.01
C VAL A 220 -35.48 -9.43 31.01
N LEU A 221 -36.33 -10.37 31.43
CA LEU A 221 -36.84 -11.41 30.52
C LEU A 221 -37.72 -10.80 29.42
N PHE A 222 -38.58 -9.84 29.77
CA PHE A 222 -39.45 -9.15 28.81
C PHE A 222 -38.65 -8.36 27.77
N THR A 223 -37.60 -7.63 28.18
CA THR A 223 -36.78 -6.86 27.23
C THR A 223 -36.01 -7.76 26.27
N VAL A 224 -35.46 -8.89 26.73
CA VAL A 224 -34.79 -9.86 25.87
C VAL A 224 -35.75 -10.45 24.84
N ILE A 225 -36.98 -10.77 25.24
CA ILE A 225 -38.01 -11.28 24.32
C ILE A 225 -38.39 -10.23 23.27
N VAL A 226 -38.58 -8.97 23.65
CA VAL A 226 -38.90 -7.89 22.71
C VAL A 226 -37.76 -7.69 21.71
N VAL A 227 -36.50 -7.69 22.16
CA VAL A 227 -35.33 -7.57 21.28
C VAL A 227 -35.22 -8.75 20.33
N ALA A 228 -35.44 -9.98 20.81
CA ALA A 228 -35.41 -11.17 19.96
C ALA A 228 -36.53 -11.18 18.91
N ILE A 229 -37.74 -10.71 19.25
CA ILE A 229 -38.87 -10.61 18.31
C ILE A 229 -38.60 -9.52 17.27
N VAL A 230 -38.18 -8.33 17.69
CA VAL A 230 -37.89 -7.23 16.77
C VAL A 230 -36.69 -7.57 15.88
N GLY A 231 -35.64 -8.15 16.45
CA GLY A 231 -34.46 -8.62 15.72
C GLY A 231 -34.80 -9.75 14.75
N GLY A 232 -35.60 -10.73 15.17
CA GLY A 232 -36.05 -11.83 14.32
C GLY A 232 -36.97 -11.39 13.18
N LEU A 233 -37.92 -10.48 13.45
CA LEU A 233 -38.77 -9.90 12.41
C LEU A 233 -37.96 -9.04 11.44
N GLY A 234 -37.02 -8.23 11.95
CA GLY A 234 -36.10 -7.46 11.13
C GLY A 234 -35.23 -8.34 10.24
N PHE A 235 -34.67 -9.42 10.80
CA PHE A 235 -33.86 -10.39 10.06
C PHE A 235 -34.68 -11.12 8.99
N ALA A 236 -35.91 -11.53 9.29
CA ALA A 236 -36.78 -12.22 8.32
C ALA A 236 -37.20 -11.29 7.16
N VAL A 237 -37.46 -10.01 7.44
CA VAL A 237 -37.73 -9.01 6.38
C VAL A 237 -36.47 -8.77 5.55
N TYR A 238 -35.31 -8.67 6.19
CA TYR A 238 -34.03 -8.48 5.54
C TYR A 238 -33.63 -9.65 4.64
N GLU A 239 -33.81 -10.91 5.07
CA GLU A 239 -33.57 -12.09 4.23
C GLU A 239 -34.52 -12.15 3.03
N LYS A 240 -35.77 -11.73 3.21
CA LYS A 240 -36.75 -11.70 2.12
C LYS A 240 -36.37 -10.73 1.00
N GLU A 241 -35.72 -9.60 1.34
CA GLU A 241 -35.20 -8.67 0.33
C GLU A 241 -33.91 -9.16 -0.32
N LYS A 242 -33.02 -9.85 0.42
CA LYS A 242 -31.77 -10.40 -0.13
C LYS A 242 -31.97 -11.50 -1.18
N GLY A 243 -33.08 -12.23 -1.14
CA GLY A 243 -33.34 -13.35 -2.06
C GLY A 243 -33.56 -12.98 -3.53
N SER A 244 -33.75 -11.70 -3.89
CA SER A 244 -33.96 -11.27 -5.29
C SER A 244 -32.87 -10.37 -5.87
N MET A 245 -31.95 -9.87 -5.05
CA MET A 245 -30.75 -9.20 -5.54
C MET A 245 -29.70 -10.27 -5.78
N ALA A 246 -29.81 -10.95 -6.92
CA ALA A 246 -28.64 -11.54 -7.52
C ALA A 246 -27.63 -10.40 -7.66
N GLU A 247 -26.61 -10.38 -6.81
CA GLU A 247 -25.55 -9.40 -6.82
C GLU A 247 -25.07 -9.32 -8.27
N PRO A 248 -25.31 -8.20 -8.97
CA PRO A 248 -24.85 -8.07 -10.33
C PRO A 248 -23.34 -8.22 -10.22
N LYS A 249 -22.80 -9.29 -10.81
CA LYS A 249 -21.35 -9.45 -10.97
C LYS A 249 -20.92 -8.31 -11.89
N ILE A 250 -20.66 -7.16 -11.31
CA ILE A 250 -20.08 -6.03 -12.01
C ILE A 250 -18.71 -6.51 -12.43
N ASP A 251 -18.56 -6.67 -13.74
CA ASP A 251 -17.30 -7.00 -14.36
C ASP A 251 -16.24 -5.98 -13.90
N VAL A 252 -15.16 -6.47 -13.28
CA VAL A 252 -14.07 -5.64 -12.76
C VAL A 252 -13.55 -4.70 -13.84
N GLN A 253 -13.51 -5.15 -15.10
CA GLN A 253 -13.09 -4.28 -16.21
C GLN A 253 -14.03 -3.10 -16.44
N ARG A 254 -15.35 -3.31 -16.30
CA ARG A 254 -16.33 -2.22 -16.39
C ARG A 254 -16.18 -1.24 -15.25
N PHE A 255 -15.92 -1.73 -14.04
CA PHE A 255 -15.69 -0.89 -12.87
C PHE A 255 -14.48 0.05 -13.08
N ASN A 256 -13.35 -0.49 -13.53
CA ASN A 256 -12.13 0.29 -13.74
C ASN A 256 -12.30 1.30 -14.89
N MET A 257 -13.05 0.93 -15.95
CA MET A 257 -13.41 1.87 -17.02
C MET A 257 -14.27 3.03 -16.51
N LEU A 258 -15.22 2.76 -15.61
CA LEU A 258 -16.09 3.77 -15.01
C LEU A 258 -15.29 4.76 -14.14
N GLN A 259 -14.40 4.26 -13.29
CA GLN A 259 -13.54 5.11 -12.46
C GLN A 259 -12.63 6.00 -13.30
N ARG A 260 -11.99 5.44 -14.34
CA ARG A 260 -11.13 6.20 -15.26
C ARG A 260 -11.91 7.32 -15.95
N TYR A 261 -13.15 7.05 -16.35
CA TYR A 261 -14.02 8.05 -16.95
C TYR A 261 -14.38 9.18 -15.97
N ILE A 262 -14.77 8.83 -14.74
CA ILE A 262 -15.08 9.82 -13.68
C ILE A 262 -13.87 10.71 -13.41
N LYS A 263 -12.68 10.11 -13.21
CA LYS A 263 -11.42 10.85 -12.98
C LYS A 263 -11.09 11.79 -14.14
N THR A 264 -11.19 11.31 -15.38
CA THR A 264 -10.93 12.12 -16.58
C THR A 264 -11.88 13.31 -16.71
N MET A 265 -13.19 13.09 -16.48
CA MET A 265 -14.17 14.17 -16.58
C MET A 265 -14.04 15.16 -15.44
N SER A 266 -13.72 14.69 -14.23
CA SER A 266 -13.41 15.56 -13.11
C SER A 266 -12.22 16.48 -13.38
N ALA A 267 -11.10 15.92 -13.87
CA ALA A 267 -9.91 16.69 -14.19
C ALA A 267 -10.17 17.78 -15.25
N ARG A 268 -11.21 17.61 -16.08
CA ARG A 268 -11.67 18.61 -17.06
C ARG A 268 -12.64 19.65 -16.48
N GLY A 269 -12.88 19.63 -15.16
CA GLY A 269 -13.73 20.59 -14.46
C GLY A 269 -15.23 20.31 -14.53
N TYR A 270 -15.65 19.10 -14.92
CA TYR A 270 -17.07 18.73 -14.89
C TYR A 270 -17.52 18.49 -13.46
N ASN A 271 -18.71 19.00 -13.11
CA ASN A 271 -19.31 18.73 -11.81
C ASN A 271 -19.93 17.32 -11.75
N LYS A 272 -20.20 16.85 -10.54
CA LYS A 272 -20.69 15.50 -10.26
C LYS A 272 -21.98 15.16 -11.02
N GLU A 273 -22.89 16.11 -11.14
CA GLU A 273 -24.17 15.99 -11.83
C GLU A 273 -23.97 15.85 -13.35
N GLN A 274 -23.03 16.59 -13.93
CA GLN A 274 -22.66 16.46 -15.34
C GLN A 274 -22.03 15.09 -15.63
N ILE A 275 -21.13 14.62 -14.77
CA ILE A 275 -20.51 13.29 -14.89
C ILE A 275 -21.59 12.20 -14.77
N ARG A 276 -22.49 12.32 -13.79
CA ARG A 276 -23.64 11.42 -13.60
C ARG A 276 -24.49 11.33 -14.87
N GLN A 277 -24.92 12.47 -15.40
CA GLN A 277 -25.75 12.50 -16.60
C GLN A 277 -25.02 11.93 -17.82
N ALA A 278 -23.73 12.20 -17.98
CA ALA A 278 -22.94 11.62 -19.06
C ALA A 278 -22.87 10.09 -18.99
N LEU A 279 -22.72 9.53 -17.79
CA LEU A 279 -22.69 8.08 -17.57
C LEU A 279 -24.06 7.43 -17.81
N LEU A 280 -25.13 8.04 -17.31
CA LEU A 280 -26.50 7.55 -17.57
C LEU A 280 -26.82 7.57 -19.07
N ASN A 281 -26.43 8.63 -19.79
CA ASN A 281 -26.60 8.73 -21.24
C ASN A 281 -25.75 7.71 -22.01
N ALA A 282 -24.61 7.29 -21.46
CA ALA A 282 -23.78 6.22 -22.01
C ALA A 282 -24.31 4.81 -21.70
N GLY A 283 -25.44 4.70 -20.99
CA GLY A 283 -26.12 3.44 -20.68
C GLY A 283 -25.67 2.77 -19.39
N TRP A 284 -24.97 3.47 -18.49
CA TRP A 284 -24.66 2.96 -17.17
C TRP A 284 -25.90 2.98 -16.26
N GLU A 285 -26.06 1.93 -15.45
CA GLU A 285 -27.17 1.87 -14.50
C GLU A 285 -26.97 2.85 -13.35
N GLN A 286 -28.06 3.51 -12.95
CA GLN A 286 -28.04 4.50 -11.89
C GLN A 286 -27.52 3.92 -10.56
N ASP A 287 -27.88 2.68 -10.25
CA ASP A 287 -27.46 1.99 -9.03
C ASP A 287 -25.95 1.68 -8.99
N THR A 288 -25.27 1.69 -10.16
CA THR A 288 -23.81 1.59 -10.25
C THR A 288 -23.14 2.96 -10.18
N VAL A 289 -23.73 3.97 -10.83
CA VAL A 289 -23.15 5.31 -10.94
C VAL A 289 -23.22 6.08 -9.62
N ASP A 290 -24.34 6.02 -8.92
CA ASP A 290 -24.57 6.81 -7.71
C ASP A 290 -23.60 6.47 -6.57
N PRO A 291 -23.35 5.19 -6.21
CA PRO A 291 -22.38 4.83 -5.16
C PRO A 291 -20.94 5.24 -5.52
N MET A 292 -20.57 5.10 -6.79
CA MET A 292 -19.24 5.46 -7.30
C MET A 292 -19.00 6.96 -7.18
N LEU A 293 -19.96 7.77 -7.62
CA LEU A 293 -19.90 9.20 -7.45
C LEU A 293 -19.94 9.59 -5.97
N MET A 294 -20.67 8.88 -5.10
CA MET A 294 -20.68 9.17 -3.66
C MET A 294 -19.33 8.94 -2.97
N ARG A 295 -18.59 7.89 -3.33
CA ARG A 295 -17.24 7.63 -2.82
C ARG A 295 -16.21 8.64 -3.29
N TRP A 296 -16.42 9.20 -4.48
CA TRP A 296 -15.54 10.19 -5.07
C TRP A 296 -15.76 11.56 -4.40
N LYS A 297 -14.83 11.94 -3.51
CA LYS A 297 -14.76 13.22 -2.80
C LYS A 297 -13.43 13.91 -3.03
#